data_AF-A0A7V6ECL0-F1
#
_entry.id   AF-A0A7V6ECL0-F1
#
_cell.length_a   1.000
_cell.length_b   1.000
_cell.length_c   1.000
_cell.angle_alpha   90.00
_cell.angle_beta   90.00
_cell.angle_gamma   90.00
#
_symmetry.space_group_name_H-M   'P 1'
#
loop_
_entity.id
_entity.type
_entity.pdbx_description
1 polymer ?
#
loop_
_entity_poly.entity_id
_entity_poly.type
_entity_poly.pdbx_seq_one_letter_code
_entity_poly.pdbx_strand_id
1 'polypeptide(L)'
;GSSYVVPQLEEVFFRSFLYRYLISADFLNISLGSFRLGAFIITSVIFGLEHREWLPGILCGMIYQWLVIKNARISDAVTAHAITNFLLGLYIVWQGQWHFW
;
A
#
# COMPACT_ATOMS: atom_id res chain seq x y z
N GLY A 1 -2.97 1.33 -19.83
CA GLY A 1 -1.55 0.99 -19.67
C GLY A 1 -1.09 1.35 -18.27
N SER A 2 -0.95 2.65 -17.97
CA SER A 2 -0.59 3.18 -16.66
C SER A 2 -1.50 2.70 -15.51
N SER A 3 -2.82 2.74 -15.70
CA SER A 3 -3.82 2.32 -14.71
C SER A 3 -3.76 0.84 -14.28
N TYR A 4 -3.02 0.00 -15.01
CA TYR A 4 -2.91 -1.44 -14.73
C TYR A 4 -1.48 -1.89 -14.38
N VAL A 5 -0.50 -0.98 -14.45
CA VAL A 5 0.90 -1.31 -14.16
C VAL A 5 1.39 -0.48 -12.99
N VAL A 6 0.96 0.78 -12.90
CA VAL A 6 1.35 1.70 -11.83
C VAL A 6 0.92 1.20 -10.44
N PRO A 7 -0.34 0.75 -10.21
CA PRO A 7 -0.75 0.28 -8.88
C PRO A 7 0.05 -0.94 -8.40
N GLN A 8 0.40 -1.83 -9.32
CA GLN A 8 1.19 -3.02 -9.01
C GLN A 8 2.64 -2.65 -8.70
N LEU A 9 3.22 -1.71 -9.45
CA LEU A 9 4.55 -1.19 -9.17
C LEU A 9 4.60 -0.45 -7.83
N GLU A 10 3.55 0.29 -7.50
CA GLU A 10 3.41 0.97 -6.20
C GLU A 10 3.44 -0.04 -5.05
N GLU A 11 2.64 -1.12 -5.11
CA GLU A 11 2.67 -2.15 -4.06
C GLU A 11 4.02 -2.88 -4.00
N VAL A 12 4.67 -3.15 -5.13
CA VAL A 12 6.02 -3.74 -5.14
C VAL A 12 7.04 -2.77 -4.53
N PHE A 13 6.94 -1.48 -4.84
CA PHE A 13 7.84 -0.46 -4.31
C PHE A 13 7.66 -0.32 -2.79
N PHE A 14 6.45 -0.07 -2.31
CA PHE A 14 6.20 0.16 -0.89
C PHE A 14 6.32 -1.11 -0.05
N ARG A 15 5.63 -2.19 -0.43
CA ARG A 15 5.48 -3.37 0.44
C ARG A 15 6.64 -4.34 0.36
N SER A 16 7.36 -4.35 -0.76
CA SER A 16 8.49 -5.23 -0.97
C SER A 16 9.82 -4.51 -0.87
N PHE A 17 10.06 -3.46 -1.66
CA PHE A 17 11.35 -2.78 -1.67
C PHE A 17 11.54 -1.88 -0.44
N LEU A 18 10.80 -0.77 -0.34
CA LEU A 18 10.99 0.27 0.67
C LEU A 18 10.89 -0.30 2.09
N TYR A 19 9.85 -1.08 2.38
CA TYR A 19 9.67 -1.71 3.70
C TYR A 19 10.89 -2.55 4.12
N ARG A 20 11.38 -3.43 3.24
CA ARG A 20 12.50 -4.32 3.57
C ARG A 20 13.84 -3.59 3.54
N TYR A 21 13.99 -2.58 2.70
CA TYR A 21 15.18 -1.73 2.64
C TYR A 21 15.37 -0.92 3.93
N LEU A 22 14.28 -0.44 4.53
CA LEU A 22 14.30 0.20 5.86
C LEU A 22 14.69 -0.76 6.99
N ILE A 23 14.59 -2.08 6.77
CA ILE A 23 15.03 -3.10 7.74
C ILE A 23 16.52 -3.44 7.53
N SER A 24 16.93 -3.62 6.28
CA SER A 24 18.29 -3.95 5.88
C SER A 24 18.54 -3.52 4.44
N ALA A 25 19.72 -2.98 4.15
CA ALA A 25 20.13 -2.67 2.77
C ALA A 25 20.14 -3.92 1.87
N ASP A 26 20.43 -5.09 2.46
CA ASP A 26 20.28 -6.39 1.81
C ASP A 26 18.83 -6.91 1.95
N PHE A 27 17.91 -6.16 1.36
CA PHE A 27 16.48 -6.35 1.53
C PHE A 27 15.94 -7.66 0.91
N LEU A 28 16.68 -8.24 -0.04
CA LEU A 28 16.32 -9.52 -0.68
C LEU A 28 16.39 -10.69 0.31
N ASN A 29 17.25 -10.59 1.33
CA ASN A 29 17.36 -11.58 2.41
C ASN A 29 16.30 -11.39 3.52
N ILE A 30 15.50 -10.32 3.47
CA ILE A 30 14.39 -10.11 4.39
C ILE A 30 13.13 -10.77 3.81
N SER A 31 12.50 -11.65 4.58
CA SER A 31 11.20 -12.25 4.21
C SER A 31 10.11 -11.18 4.12
N LEU A 32 9.19 -11.32 3.16
CA LEU A 32 7.98 -10.46 3.06
C LEU A 32 7.10 -10.55 4.32
N GLY A 33 7.18 -11.66 5.06
CA GLY A 33 6.48 -11.85 6.33
C GLY A 33 7.20 -11.27 7.55
N SER A 34 8.35 -10.61 7.37
CA SER A 34 9.09 -10.04 8.49
C SER A 34 8.37 -8.81 9.05
N PHE A 35 8.12 -8.80 10.36
CA PHE A 35 7.56 -7.62 11.03
C PHE A 35 8.66 -6.81 11.72
N ARG A 36 8.78 -5.54 11.34
CA ARG A 36 9.56 -4.51 12.04
C ARG A 36 8.71 -3.26 12.22
N LEU A 37 8.51 -2.86 13.47
CA LEU A 37 7.64 -1.73 13.83
C LEU A 37 8.11 -0.41 13.20
N GLY A 38 9.42 -0.12 13.23
CA GLY A 38 9.98 1.10 12.65
C GLY A 38 9.72 1.20 11.14
N ALA A 39 10.08 0.16 10.38
CA ALA A 39 9.81 0.10 8.95
C ALA A 39 8.31 0.17 8.63
N PHE A 40 7.46 -0.46 9.45
CA PHE A 40 6.01 -0.44 9.31
C PHE A 40 5.42 0.96 9.43
N ILE A 41 5.79 1.68 10.48
CA ILE A 41 5.31 3.05 10.70
C ILE A 41 5.84 3.97 9.59
N ILE A 42 7.15 3.94 9.32
CA ILE A 42 7.78 4.84 8.34
C ILE A 42 7.19 4.62 6.95
N THR A 43 7.10 3.37 6.48
CA THR A 43 6.54 3.06 5.15
C THR A 43 5.09 3.50 5.04
N SER A 44 4.29 3.30 6.10
CA SER A 44 2.87 3.70 6.10
C SER A 44 2.69 5.22 6.10
N VAL A 45 3.55 5.95 6.84
CA VAL A 45 3.55 7.41 6.86
C VAL A 45 3.93 7.96 5.48
N ILE A 46 5.03 7.47 4.88
CA ILE A 46 5.45 7.91 3.55
C ILE A 46 4.34 7.67 2.53
N PHE A 47 3.75 6.47 2.53
CA PHE A 47 2.63 6.13 1.66
C PHE A 47 1.45 7.09 1.84
N GLY A 48 1.05 7.37 3.08
CA GLY A 48 -0.05 8.30 3.34
C GLY A 48 0.23 9.74 2.91
N LEU A 49 1.47 10.21 3.06
CA LEU A 49 1.85 11.57 2.65
C LEU A 49 1.81 11.79 1.13
N GLU A 50 1.85 10.73 0.32
CA GLU A 50 1.65 10.84 -1.14
C GLU A 50 0.17 11.07 -1.53
N HIS A 51 -0.76 10.81 -0.62
CA HIS A 51 -2.19 10.94 -0.86
C HIS A 51 -2.70 12.31 -0.41
N ARG A 52 -3.70 12.85 -1.13
CA ARG A 52 -4.40 14.08 -0.70
C ARG A 52 -4.96 13.94 0.72
N GLU A 53 -5.63 12.80 0.95
CA GLU A 53 -6.17 12.43 2.25
C GLU A 53 -5.13 11.62 3.03
N TRP A 54 -4.20 12.34 3.66
CA TRP A 54 -3.04 11.72 4.29
C TRP A 54 -3.42 10.68 5.35
N LEU A 55 -4.42 10.96 6.19
CA LEU A 55 -4.80 10.06 7.29
C LEU A 55 -5.44 8.75 6.78
N PRO A 56 -6.46 8.77 5.89
CA PRO A 56 -6.93 7.56 5.21
C PRO A 56 -5.83 6.82 4.44
N GLY A 57 -4.91 7.55 3.82
CA GLY A 57 -3.76 6.98 3.13
C GLY A 57 -2.86 6.17 4.06
N ILE A 58 -2.50 6.72 5.23
CA ILE A 58 -1.71 6.02 6.25
C ILE A 58 -2.41 4.73 6.69
N LEU A 59 -3.71 4.81 7.01
CA LEU A 59 -4.49 3.66 7.47
C LEU A 59 -4.56 2.56 6.39
N CYS A 60 -4.79 2.92 5.13
CA CYS A 60 -4.76 1.96 4.02
C CYS A 60 -3.37 1.33 3.88
N GLY A 61 -2.30 2.14 3.93
CA GLY A 61 -0.92 1.66 3.88
C GLY A 61 -0.60 0.66 5.00
N MET A 62 -1.06 0.93 6.23
CA MET A 62 -0.91 0.02 7.37
C MET A 62 -1.64 -1.31 7.15
N ILE A 63 -2.89 -1.28 6.66
CA ILE A 63 -3.70 -2.48 6.41
C ILE A 63 -3.05 -3.32 5.31
N TYR A 64 -2.64 -2.71 4.20
CA TYR A 64 -2.01 -3.44 3.09
C TYR A 64 -0.67 -4.04 3.51
N GLN A 65 0.17 -3.27 4.21
CA GLN A 65 1.44 -3.79 4.72
C GLN A 65 1.24 -4.93 5.71
N TRP A 66 0.25 -4.82 6.59
CA TRP A 66 -0.11 -5.89 7.53
C TRP A 66 -0.55 -7.17 6.81
N LEU A 67 -1.34 -7.03 5.75
CA LEU A 67 -1.79 -8.16 4.93
C LEU A 67 -0.61 -8.89 4.26
N VAL A 68 0.34 -8.13 3.69
CA VAL A 68 1.58 -8.70 3.12
C VAL A 68 2.39 -9.43 4.19
N ILE A 69 2.53 -8.84 5.38
CA ILE A 69 3.29 -9.45 6.48
C ILE A 69 2.63 -10.75 6.94
N LYS A 70 1.30 -10.76 7.08
CA LYS A 70 0.54 -11.92 7.53
C LYS A 70 0.61 -13.09 6.54
N ASN A 71 0.50 -12.81 5.25
CA ASN A 71 0.38 -13.85 4.22
C ASN A 71 1.67 -14.09 3.43
N ALA A 72 2.70 -13.27 3.65
CA ALA A 72 3.96 -13.24 2.90
C ALA A 72 3.75 -13.11 1.38
N ARG A 73 2.72 -12.37 0.95
CA ARG A 73 2.29 -12.25 -0.45
C ARG A 73 1.90 -10.83 -0.81
N ILE A 74 2.49 -10.30 -1.88
CA ILE A 74 2.18 -8.95 -2.40
C ILE A 74 0.83 -8.95 -3.13
N SER A 75 0.44 -10.08 -3.75
CA SER A 75 -0.84 -10.24 -4.45
C SER A 75 -2.05 -9.85 -3.59
N ASP A 76 -1.96 -10.09 -2.29
CA ASP A 76 -3.06 -9.84 -1.37
C ASP A 76 -3.25 -8.34 -1.14
N ALA A 77 -2.16 -7.58 -1.03
CA ALA A 77 -2.21 -6.12 -1.01
C ALA A 77 -2.70 -5.53 -2.33
N VAL A 78 -2.23 -6.05 -3.47
CA VAL A 78 -2.72 -5.63 -4.80
C VAL A 78 -4.23 -5.86 -4.92
N THR A 79 -4.73 -6.99 -4.43
CA THR A 79 -6.16 -7.31 -4.45
C THR A 79 -6.96 -6.39 -3.52
N ALA A 80 -6.46 -6.16 -2.30
CA ALA A 80 -7.08 -5.24 -1.35
C ALA A 80 -7.15 -3.81 -1.90
N HIS A 81 -6.06 -3.33 -2.50
CA HIS A 81 -5.99 -2.01 -3.14
C HIS A 81 -6.93 -1.91 -4.35
N ALA A 82 -7.01 -2.95 -5.20
CA ALA A 82 -7.98 -2.96 -6.30
C ALA A 82 -9.44 -2.87 -5.78
N ILE A 83 -9.77 -3.59 -4.71
CA ILE A 83 -11.10 -3.58 -4.10
C ILE A 83 -11.42 -2.21 -3.51
N THR A 84 -10.51 -1.59 -2.75
CA THR A 84 -10.75 -0.28 -2.14
C THR A 84 -10.91 0.81 -3.20
N ASN A 85 -10.10 0.81 -4.26
CA ASN A 85 -10.25 1.75 -5.37
C ASN A 85 -11.57 1.54 -6.12
N PHE A 86 -11.99 0.29 -6.31
CA PHE A 86 -13.29 -0.02 -6.91
C PHE A 86 -14.46 0.51 -6.07
N LEU A 87 -14.43 0.26 -4.75
CA LEU A 87 -15.45 0.76 -3.83
C LEU A 87 -15.47 2.29 -3.74
N LEU A 88 -14.30 2.92 -3.73
CA LEU A 88 -14.17 4.38 -3.78
C LEU A 88 -14.76 4.94 -5.08
N GLY A 89 -14.47 4.32 -6.22
CA GLY A 89 -15.04 4.69 -7.51
C GLY A 89 -16.58 4.61 -7.52
N LEU A 90 -17.15 3.53 -6.99
CA LEU A 90 -18.60 3.40 -6.84
C LEU A 90 -19.18 4.49 -5.93
N TYR A 91 -18.51 4.79 -4.82
CA TYR A 91 -18.92 5.84 -3.89
C TYR A 91 -18.90 7.23 -4.55
N ILE A 92 -17.84 7.56 -5.30
CA ILE A 92 -17.72 8.83 -6.03
C ILE A 92 -18.86 9.00 -7.03
N VAL A 93 -19.13 7.96 -7.83
CA VAL A 93 -20.21 7.99 -8.84
C VAL A 93 -21.57 8.12 -8.17
N TRP A 94 -21.79 7.41 -7.06
CA TRP A 94 -23.06 7.44 -6.34
C TRP A 94 -23.34 8.77 -5.62
N GLN A 95 -22.32 9.37 -5.00
CA GLN A 95 -22.43 10.60 -4.20
C GLN A 95 -22.10 11.88 -4.98
N GLY A 96 -21.63 11.75 -6.24
CA GLY A 96 -21.19 12.88 -7.06
C GLY A 96 -19.93 13.59 -6.53
N GLN A 97 -19.15 12.94 -5.66
CA GLN A 97 -17.99 13.52 -4.96
C GLN A 97 -16.71 13.44 -5.80
N TRP A 98 -16.71 14.08 -6.97
CA TRP A 98 -15.62 14.03 -7.95
C TRP A 98 -14.27 14.55 -7.44
N HIS A 99 -14.22 15.23 -6.29
CA HIS A 99 -12.97 15.70 -5.69
C HIS A 99 -12.03 14.57 -5.26
N PHE A 100 -12.56 13.36 -5.04
CA PHE A 100 -11.79 12.17 -4.71
C PHE A 100 -11.23 11.43 -5.94
N TRP A 101 -11.60 11.82 -7.17
CA TRP A 101 -11.02 11.28 -8.41
C TRP A 101 -9.80 12.09 -8.85
#